data_AF-A0A966Q6H1-F1
#
_entry.id   AF-A0A966Q6H1-F1
#
_cell.length_a   1.000
_cell.length_b   1.000
_cell.length_c   1.000
_cell.angle_alpha   90.00
_cell.angle_beta   90.00
_cell.angle_gamma   90.00
#
_symmetry.space_group_name_H-M   'P 1'
#
loop_
_entity.id
_entity.type
_entity.pdbx_description
1 polymer ?
#
loop_
_entity_poly.entity_id
_entity_poly.type
_entity_poly.pdbx_seq_one_letter_code
_entity_poly.pdbx_strand_id
1 'polypeptide(L)'
;ALAIFVTAVMAGNAQTTATSDIVGYSKLNIPVGGRLIAPVFVKPAVYTGSATISSDVLSVSGSLTPNALNQTAFNDRPNFPRYYVKITSSGSNEGLVLDVVSNTASTIRVSGASGLSGVVSVEVVPHYTLLDFANESSNLQPYADAVTFYDSGNGKCGLSW
;
A
#
# COMPACT_ATOMS: atom_id res chain seq x y z
N ALA A 1 -58.71 4.35 -43.56
CA ALA A 1 -57.37 4.93 -43.73
C ALA A 1 -56.33 3.98 -43.17
N LEU A 2 -55.25 3.81 -43.92
CA LEU A 2 -54.06 2.98 -43.72
C LEU A 2 -53.19 3.49 -42.56
N ALA A 3 -52.58 2.58 -41.80
CA ALA A 3 -51.17 2.64 -41.41
C ALA A 3 -50.73 1.32 -40.74
N ILE A 4 -50.02 0.50 -41.50
CA ILE A 4 -49.08 -0.51 -40.98
C ILE A 4 -47.82 0.26 -40.56
N PHE A 5 -47.37 0.06 -39.32
CA PHE A 5 -45.98 0.31 -38.94
C PHE A 5 -45.46 -0.92 -38.21
N VAL A 6 -44.53 -1.60 -38.89
CA VAL A 6 -43.72 -2.70 -38.36
C VAL A 6 -42.56 -2.07 -37.58
N THR A 7 -42.41 -2.45 -36.32
CA THR A 7 -41.13 -2.32 -35.60
C THR A 7 -40.88 -3.62 -34.86
N ALA A 8 -40.08 -4.50 -35.46
CA ALA A 8 -39.36 -5.53 -34.73
C ALA A 8 -38.20 -4.83 -34.00
N VAL A 9 -38.23 -4.84 -32.67
CA VAL A 9 -37.04 -4.57 -31.86
C VAL A 9 -36.73 -5.84 -31.09
N MET A 10 -35.54 -6.35 -31.38
CA MET A 10 -34.88 -7.50 -30.79
C MET A 10 -35.17 -7.63 -29.30
N ALA A 11 -35.70 -8.77 -28.88
CA ALA A 11 -35.55 -9.24 -27.51
C ALA A 11 -34.05 -9.53 -27.30
N GLY A 12 -33.28 -8.51 -26.93
CA GLY A 12 -31.97 -8.71 -26.36
C GLY A 12 -32.15 -9.53 -25.09
N ASN A 13 -31.51 -10.69 -25.03
CA ASN A 13 -31.45 -11.48 -23.80
C ASN A 13 -30.77 -10.63 -22.73
N ALA A 14 -31.55 -9.92 -21.91
CA ALA A 14 -31.06 -9.37 -20.67
C ALA A 14 -30.69 -10.58 -19.80
N GLN A 15 -29.40 -10.80 -19.61
CA GLN A 15 -28.89 -11.76 -18.64
C GLN A 15 -29.31 -11.24 -17.25
N THR A 16 -30.43 -11.76 -16.72
CA THR A 16 -30.98 -11.30 -15.42
C THR A 16 -30.34 -11.99 -14.22
N THR A 17 -29.40 -12.91 -14.41
CA THR A 17 -28.81 -13.63 -13.29
C THR A 17 -27.36 -13.99 -13.55
N ALA A 18 -26.45 -13.21 -12.96
CA ALA A 18 -25.14 -13.72 -12.60
C ALA A 18 -25.33 -14.56 -11.32
N THR A 19 -25.53 -15.88 -11.46
CA THR A 19 -25.48 -16.81 -10.33
C THR A 19 -24.03 -17.18 -10.04
N SER A 20 -23.32 -16.29 -9.37
CA SER A 20 -22.31 -16.76 -8.41
C SER A 20 -22.77 -16.23 -7.06
N ASP A 21 -23.17 -17.13 -6.17
CA ASP A 21 -23.44 -16.76 -4.78
C ASP A 21 -22.19 -16.08 -4.24
N ILE A 22 -22.31 -14.80 -3.87
CA ILE A 22 -21.23 -14.08 -3.21
C ILE A 22 -21.06 -14.75 -1.84
N VAL A 23 -20.06 -15.63 -1.74
CA VAL A 23 -19.75 -16.35 -0.49
C VAL A 23 -19.03 -15.39 0.44
N GLY A 24 -19.78 -14.82 1.39
CA GLY A 24 -19.26 -13.91 2.42
C GLY A 24 -19.47 -12.44 2.08
N TYR A 25 -20.62 -11.89 2.52
CA TYR A 25 -20.81 -10.45 2.62
C TYR A 25 -20.85 -10.06 4.10
N SER A 26 -20.25 -8.92 4.43
CA SER A 26 -20.39 -8.29 5.76
C SER A 26 -21.26 -7.05 5.61
N LYS A 27 -22.25 -6.89 6.50
CA LYS A 27 -23.04 -5.66 6.61
C LYS A 27 -22.46 -4.83 7.75
N LEU A 28 -21.98 -3.64 7.42
CA LEU A 28 -21.55 -2.65 8.39
C LEU A 28 -22.51 -1.46 8.37
N ASN A 29 -23.09 -1.12 9.52
CA ASN A 29 -23.90 0.09 9.66
C ASN A 29 -22.98 1.26 10.04
N ILE A 30 -22.87 2.25 9.17
CA ILE A 30 -22.01 3.42 9.38
C ILE A 30 -22.91 4.59 9.76
N PRO A 31 -22.74 5.19 10.96
CA PRO A 31 -23.50 6.37 11.35
C PRO A 31 -23.33 7.52 10.35
N VAL A 32 -24.34 8.40 10.28
CA VAL A 32 -24.27 9.62 9.46
C VAL A 32 -23.01 10.42 9.80
N GLY A 33 -22.23 10.77 8.78
CA GLY A 33 -20.93 11.46 8.91
C GLY A 33 -19.71 10.53 8.99
N GLY A 34 -19.90 9.21 9.09
CA GLY A 34 -18.82 8.23 9.00
C GLY A 34 -18.51 7.80 7.56
N ARG A 35 -17.35 7.17 7.36
CA ARG A 35 -16.95 6.55 6.08
C ARG A 35 -16.29 5.18 6.28
N LEU A 36 -16.43 4.30 5.29
CA LEU A 36 -15.68 3.05 5.22
C LEU A 36 -14.40 3.29 4.43
N ILE A 37 -13.26 2.81 4.95
CA ILE A 37 -11.98 2.80 4.22
C ILE A 37 -11.52 1.34 4.17
N ALA A 38 -11.32 0.82 2.95
CA ALA A 38 -10.82 -0.53 2.72
C ALA A 38 -9.59 -0.48 1.80
N PRO A 39 -8.41 -0.13 2.33
CA PRO A 39 -7.20 -0.06 1.53
C PRO A 39 -6.63 -1.47 1.33
N VAL A 40 -5.93 -1.66 0.21
CA VAL A 40 -5.10 -2.84 0.02
C VAL A 40 -3.90 -2.73 0.95
N PHE A 41 -3.60 -3.73 1.78
CA PHE A 41 -2.51 -3.61 2.79
C PHE A 41 -1.09 -3.48 2.22
N VAL A 42 -0.90 -3.66 0.91
CA VAL A 42 0.40 -3.59 0.24
C VAL A 42 0.30 -2.69 -0.99
N LYS A 43 1.14 -1.66 -1.06
CA LYS A 43 1.30 -0.84 -2.27
C LYS A 43 2.07 -1.61 -3.35
N PRO A 44 1.91 -1.29 -4.64
CA PRO A 44 2.76 -1.85 -5.70
C PRO A 44 4.25 -1.58 -5.41
N ALA A 45 5.09 -2.57 -5.67
CA ALA A 45 6.53 -2.43 -5.53
C ALA A 45 7.07 -1.42 -6.56
N VAL A 46 7.94 -0.52 -6.13
CA VAL A 46 8.65 0.43 -7.02
C VAL A 46 9.91 -0.16 -7.63
N TYR A 47 10.39 -1.27 -7.07
CA TYR A 47 11.48 -2.06 -7.59
C TYR A 47 11.28 -3.53 -7.20
N THR A 48 11.56 -4.44 -8.14
CA THR A 48 11.62 -5.89 -7.91
C THR A 48 12.84 -6.42 -8.63
N GLY A 49 13.65 -7.21 -7.94
CA GLY A 49 14.83 -7.79 -8.58
C GLY A 49 15.72 -8.57 -7.62
N SER A 50 16.84 -9.04 -8.15
CA SER A 50 17.88 -9.68 -7.36
C SER A 50 18.75 -8.62 -6.68
N ALA A 51 19.23 -8.94 -5.48
CA ALA A 51 20.19 -8.13 -4.75
C ALA A 51 21.21 -9.01 -4.04
N THR A 52 22.44 -8.50 -3.93
CA THR A 52 23.46 -9.06 -3.02
C THR A 52 23.46 -8.23 -1.75
N ILE A 53 23.07 -8.82 -0.63
CA ILE A 53 23.12 -8.20 0.69
C ILE A 53 24.52 -8.39 1.27
N SER A 54 25.06 -7.33 1.84
CA SER A 54 26.23 -7.36 2.71
C SER A 54 26.00 -6.36 3.83
N SER A 55 25.63 -6.86 5.02
CA SER A 55 25.18 -6.03 6.14
C SER A 55 24.03 -5.11 5.71
N ASP A 56 24.13 -3.81 5.97
CA ASP A 56 23.10 -2.79 5.69
C ASP A 56 22.99 -2.35 4.23
N VAL A 57 23.75 -2.98 3.31
CA VAL A 57 23.77 -2.59 1.90
C VAL A 57 23.29 -3.73 1.01
N LEU A 58 22.28 -3.42 0.21
CA LEU A 58 21.82 -4.26 -0.90
C LEU A 58 22.36 -3.71 -2.20
N SER A 59 23.20 -4.48 -2.88
CA SER A 59 23.64 -4.18 -4.25
C SER A 59 22.65 -4.79 -5.23
N VAL A 60 21.94 -3.95 -5.97
CA VAL A 60 20.84 -4.36 -6.85
C VAL A 60 21.28 -4.40 -8.31
N SER A 61 20.66 -5.26 -9.12
CA SER A 61 20.82 -5.25 -10.57
C SER A 61 19.83 -4.28 -11.23
N GLY A 62 20.35 -3.28 -11.93
CA GLY A 62 19.56 -2.24 -12.61
C GLY A 62 19.92 -0.83 -12.16
N SER A 63 19.34 0.17 -12.83
CA SER A 63 19.55 1.58 -12.49
C SER A 63 18.35 2.10 -11.71
N LEU A 64 18.50 2.23 -10.39
CA LEU A 64 17.60 3.02 -9.57
C LEU A 64 17.79 4.52 -9.87
N THR A 65 16.74 5.31 -9.66
CA THR A 65 16.91 6.77 -9.63
C THR A 65 17.56 7.15 -8.29
N PRO A 66 18.75 7.78 -8.27
CA PRO A 66 19.42 8.14 -7.03
C PRO A 66 18.52 8.99 -6.12
N ASN A 67 18.58 8.76 -4.81
CA ASN A 67 17.83 9.49 -3.80
C ASN A 67 16.29 9.36 -3.84
N ALA A 68 15.72 8.60 -4.79
CA ALA A 68 14.27 8.43 -4.90
C ALA A 68 13.65 7.74 -3.66
N LEU A 69 14.42 6.88 -3.00
CA LEU A 69 14.01 6.08 -1.85
C LEU A 69 14.45 6.66 -0.51
N ASN A 70 15.03 7.87 -0.49
CA ASN A 70 15.50 8.49 0.74
C ASN A 70 14.36 8.73 1.73
N GLN A 71 14.72 8.69 3.01
CA GLN A 71 13.86 9.05 4.13
C GLN A 71 13.33 10.49 4.03
N THR A 72 12.31 10.80 4.84
CA THR A 72 11.77 12.16 4.93
C THR A 72 12.81 13.14 5.49
N ALA A 73 12.69 14.41 5.09
CA ALA A 73 13.53 15.51 5.54
C ALA A 73 12.71 16.56 6.32
N PHE A 74 11.75 16.13 7.13
CA PHE A 74 10.97 17.06 7.95
C PHE A 74 11.87 17.73 9.00
N ASN A 75 11.70 19.04 9.18
CA ASN A 75 12.56 19.84 10.07
C ASN A 75 12.40 19.47 11.55
N ASP A 76 11.18 19.12 11.96
CA ASP A 76 10.83 18.80 13.35
C ASP A 76 11.07 17.32 13.68
N ARG A 77 10.94 16.42 12.69
CA ARG A 77 11.14 14.98 12.85
C ARG A 77 11.77 14.37 11.58
N PRO A 78 13.09 14.52 11.39
CA PRO A 78 13.77 14.01 10.20
C PRO A 78 13.89 12.49 10.23
N ASN A 79 14.21 11.90 9.07
CA ASN A 79 14.63 10.51 8.91
C ASN A 79 13.54 9.43 9.08
N PHE A 80 12.27 9.71 8.72
CA PHE A 80 11.27 8.63 8.66
C PHE A 80 11.42 7.79 7.37
N PRO A 81 11.43 6.45 7.48
CA PRO A 81 11.38 5.54 6.33
C PRO A 81 10.16 5.80 5.45
N ARG A 82 10.40 5.98 4.14
CA ARG A 82 9.33 6.09 3.12
C ARG A 82 9.07 4.79 2.38
N TYR A 83 10.06 3.89 2.41
CA TYR A 83 10.05 2.61 1.73
C TYR A 83 10.64 1.55 2.65
N TYR A 84 10.26 0.32 2.40
CA TYR A 84 10.90 -0.86 2.97
C TYR A 84 11.28 -1.84 1.87
N VAL A 85 12.34 -2.61 2.13
CA VAL A 85 12.71 -3.78 1.36
C VAL A 85 12.07 -5.00 1.99
N LYS A 86 11.41 -5.84 1.18
CA LYS A 86 10.94 -7.16 1.57
C LYS A 86 11.75 -8.21 0.84
N ILE A 87 12.33 -9.15 1.57
CA ILE A 87 13.01 -10.32 0.97
C ILE A 87 11.95 -11.33 0.54
N THR A 88 11.98 -11.71 -0.75
CA THR A 88 11.02 -12.62 -1.39
C THR A 88 11.62 -13.96 -1.79
N SER A 89 12.94 -14.10 -1.76
CA SER A 89 13.58 -15.40 -1.97
C SER A 89 13.29 -16.34 -0.81
N SER A 90 12.90 -17.58 -1.14
CA SER A 90 12.69 -18.64 -0.15
C SER A 90 13.95 -18.94 0.64
N GLY A 91 13.81 -19.11 1.96
CA GLY A 91 14.93 -19.37 2.87
C GLY A 91 14.74 -18.73 4.24
N SER A 92 15.81 -18.69 5.03
CA SER A 92 15.76 -18.22 6.44
C SER A 92 15.36 -16.76 6.60
N ASN A 93 15.49 -15.94 5.56
CA ASN A 93 15.16 -14.51 5.57
C ASN A 93 13.91 -14.20 4.74
N GLU A 94 13.17 -15.22 4.28
CA GLU A 94 11.93 -15.00 3.52
C GLU A 94 10.93 -14.19 4.36
N GLY A 95 10.35 -13.15 3.75
CA GLY A 95 9.38 -12.27 4.41
C GLY A 95 10.01 -11.23 5.34
N LEU A 96 11.34 -11.21 5.51
CA LEU A 96 12.00 -10.17 6.29
C LEU A 96 11.80 -8.80 5.65
N VAL A 97 11.39 -7.83 6.48
CA VAL A 97 11.15 -6.44 6.09
C VAL A 97 12.18 -5.53 6.76
N LEU A 98 12.82 -4.69 5.96
CA LEU A 98 13.89 -3.80 6.40
C LEU A 98 13.63 -2.38 5.87
N ASP A 99 13.67 -1.39 6.76
CA ASP A 99 13.41 -0.01 6.38
C ASP A 99 14.54 0.59 5.55
N VAL A 100 14.18 1.27 4.45
CA VAL A 100 15.15 1.95 3.58
C VAL A 100 15.58 3.27 4.21
N VAL A 101 16.89 3.49 4.23
CA VAL A 101 17.54 4.72 4.67
C VAL A 101 17.83 5.63 3.47
N SER A 102 18.44 5.06 2.43
CA SER A 102 18.85 5.81 1.24
C SER A 102 19.11 4.90 0.05
N ASN A 103 19.19 5.45 -1.16
CA ASN A 103 19.65 4.70 -2.33
C ASN A 103 20.57 5.51 -3.25
N THR A 104 21.46 4.79 -3.92
CA THR A 104 22.20 5.29 -5.10
C THR A 104 21.57 4.71 -6.37
N ALA A 105 22.27 4.80 -7.50
CA ALA A 105 21.84 4.16 -8.74
C ALA A 105 21.87 2.62 -8.67
N SER A 106 22.72 2.03 -7.82
CA SER A 106 22.94 0.57 -7.79
C SER A 106 22.92 -0.03 -6.39
N THR A 107 22.69 0.78 -5.35
CA THR A 107 22.65 0.31 -3.96
C THR A 107 21.45 0.86 -3.21
N ILE A 108 20.90 0.04 -2.33
CA ILE A 108 19.90 0.42 -1.34
C ILE A 108 20.53 0.20 0.03
N ARG A 109 20.54 1.23 0.86
CA ARG A 109 20.94 1.15 2.26
C ARG A 109 19.71 0.98 3.12
N VAL A 110 19.72 0.00 3.99
CA VAL A 110 18.62 -0.32 4.91
C VAL A 110 19.10 -0.23 6.36
N SER A 111 18.16 -0.20 7.29
CA SER A 111 18.43 -0.32 8.73
C SER A 111 18.12 -1.74 9.20
N GLY A 112 18.98 -2.30 10.06
CA GLY A 112 18.72 -3.55 10.76
C GLY A 112 19.05 -4.81 9.96
N ALA A 113 19.94 -4.74 8.96
CA ALA A 113 20.40 -5.90 8.20
C ALA A 113 21.79 -6.40 8.66
N SER A 114 22.23 -5.98 9.84
CA SER A 114 23.51 -6.40 10.44
C SER A 114 23.59 -7.93 10.52
N GLY A 115 24.59 -8.51 9.87
CA GLY A 115 24.80 -9.96 9.84
C GLY A 115 24.10 -10.70 8.70
N LEU A 116 23.33 -10.01 7.84
CA LEU A 116 22.79 -10.59 6.62
C LEU A 116 23.84 -10.55 5.50
N SER A 117 23.97 -11.65 4.78
CA SER A 117 24.85 -11.73 3.60
C SER A 117 24.33 -12.74 2.58
N GLY A 118 24.55 -12.45 1.31
CA GLY A 118 24.27 -13.39 0.21
C GLY A 118 23.32 -12.81 -0.84
N VAL A 119 22.97 -13.64 -1.81
CA VAL A 119 22.08 -13.27 -2.91
C VAL A 119 20.64 -13.56 -2.51
N VAL A 120 19.75 -12.58 -2.71
CA VAL A 120 18.33 -12.67 -2.42
C VAL A 120 17.51 -12.05 -3.56
N SER A 121 16.23 -12.38 -3.60
CA SER A 121 15.23 -11.63 -4.37
C SER A 121 14.53 -10.65 -3.44
N VAL A 122 14.27 -9.44 -3.92
CA VAL A 122 13.67 -8.37 -3.11
C VAL A 122 12.59 -7.60 -3.86
N GLU A 123 11.67 -7.05 -3.08
CA GLU A 123 10.72 -6.02 -3.50
C GLU A 123 10.94 -4.77 -2.64
N VAL A 124 10.97 -3.59 -3.25
CA VAL A 124 10.95 -2.30 -2.56
C VAL A 124 9.53 -1.76 -2.64
N VAL A 125 8.92 -1.54 -1.48
CA VAL A 125 7.51 -1.14 -1.39
C VAL A 125 7.41 0.16 -0.60
N PRO A 126 6.59 1.14 -1.05
CA PRO A 126 6.34 2.34 -0.27
C PRO A 126 5.52 2.02 0.99
N HIS A 127 5.83 2.70 2.08
CA HIS A 127 4.99 2.67 3.28
C HIS A 127 3.62 3.32 3.01
N TYR A 128 2.61 2.83 3.72
CA TYR A 128 1.35 3.57 3.85
C TYR A 128 1.52 4.70 4.84
N THR A 129 1.05 5.87 4.45
CA THR A 129 0.91 7.04 5.31
C THR A 129 -0.54 7.16 5.73
N LEU A 130 -0.78 7.78 6.88
CA LEU A 130 -2.13 8.14 7.31
C LEU A 130 -2.86 9.02 6.28
N LEU A 131 -2.15 9.78 5.45
CA LEU A 131 -2.75 10.53 4.34
C LEU A 131 -3.29 9.61 3.24
N ASP A 132 -2.67 8.46 2.97
CA ASP A 132 -3.20 7.48 2.02
C ASP A 132 -4.56 6.93 2.47
N PHE A 133 -4.78 6.80 3.79
CA PHE A 133 -6.08 6.43 4.35
C PHE A 133 -7.06 7.61 4.37
N ALA A 134 -6.53 8.84 4.41
CA ALA A 134 -7.30 10.06 4.46
C ALA A 134 -7.46 10.76 3.11
N ASN A 135 -7.10 10.12 1.99
CA ASN A 135 -6.88 10.77 0.68
C ASN A 135 -8.13 11.40 0.04
N GLU A 136 -9.29 11.29 0.68
CA GLU A 136 -10.54 11.97 0.31
C GLU A 136 -11.01 13.01 1.35
N SER A 137 -10.25 13.22 2.43
CA SER A 137 -10.43 14.31 3.37
C SER A 137 -9.71 15.55 2.86
N SER A 138 -10.43 16.47 2.22
CA SER A 138 -9.83 17.68 1.62
C SER A 138 -9.29 18.72 2.61
N ASN A 139 -9.32 18.47 3.93
CA ASN A 139 -9.01 19.48 4.95
C ASN A 139 -8.25 18.97 6.18
N LEU A 140 -7.52 17.84 6.11
CA LEU A 140 -6.71 17.44 7.26
C LEU A 140 -5.51 18.39 7.45
N GLN A 141 -5.45 19.01 8.61
CA GLN A 141 -4.46 19.97 9.07
C GLN A 141 -3.49 19.28 10.06
N PRO A 142 -2.17 19.44 9.87
CA PRO A 142 -1.19 18.99 10.85
C PRO A 142 -1.49 19.57 12.24
N TYR A 143 -1.35 18.77 13.30
CA TYR A 143 -1.55 19.15 14.71
C TYR A 143 -2.97 19.61 15.11
N ALA A 144 -3.93 19.64 14.19
CA ALA A 144 -5.33 19.98 14.47
C ALA A 144 -6.25 18.77 14.33
N ASP A 145 -5.91 17.83 13.45
CA ASP A 145 -6.68 16.61 13.23
C ASP A 145 -6.03 15.39 13.87
N ALA A 146 -6.87 14.47 14.35
CA ALA A 146 -6.45 13.21 14.96
C ALA A 146 -7.15 12.03 14.28
N VAL A 147 -6.43 10.92 14.17
CA VAL A 147 -7.02 9.64 13.76
C VAL A 147 -7.27 8.83 15.03
N THR A 148 -8.53 8.46 15.28
CA THR A 148 -8.89 7.60 16.41
C THR A 148 -9.26 6.22 15.90
N PHE A 149 -8.53 5.21 16.38
CA PHE A 149 -8.85 3.81 16.18
C PHE A 149 -9.72 3.33 17.33
N TYR A 150 -10.72 2.53 16.99
CA TYR A 150 -11.59 1.87 17.95
C TYR A 150 -11.32 0.36 17.88
N ASP A 151 -11.14 -0.28 19.03
CA ASP A 151 -11.17 -1.74 19.11
C ASP A 151 -12.62 -2.27 19.07
N SER A 152 -12.77 -3.59 19.06
CA SER A 152 -14.09 -4.25 19.06
C SER A 152 -14.93 -3.98 20.31
N GLY A 153 -14.32 -3.48 21.39
CA GLY A 153 -14.97 -3.05 22.64
C GLY A 153 -15.20 -1.54 22.72
N ASN A 154 -15.00 -0.80 21.62
CA ASN A 154 -15.10 0.66 21.55
C ASN A 154 -14.02 1.41 22.38
N GLY A 155 -12.94 0.72 22.76
CA GLY A 155 -11.75 1.30 23.37
C GLY A 155 -11.03 2.20 22.39
N LYS A 156 -10.67 3.42 22.83
CA LYS A 156 -10.04 4.44 21.99
C LYS A 156 -8.52 4.33 22.04
N CYS A 157 -7.90 4.24 20.87
CA CYS A 157 -6.48 4.51 20.67
C CYS A 157 -6.34 5.68 19.70
N GLY A 158 -5.84 6.83 20.16
CA GLY A 158 -5.71 8.04 19.35
C GLY A 158 -4.27 8.23 18.87
N LEU A 159 -4.11 8.51 17.58
CA LEU A 159 -2.87 9.05 17.01
C LEU A 159 -3.11 10.53 16.67
N SER A 160 -2.46 11.43 17.40
CA SER A 160 -2.38 12.85 17.09
C SER A 160 -1.08 13.13 16.33
N TRP A 161 -1.15 14.00 15.32
CA TRP A 161 0.03 14.50 14.61
C TRP A 161 0.81 15.51 15.45
#